data_AF-A0A844WUC9-F1
#
_entry.id   AF-A0A844WUC9-F1
#
_cell.length_a   1.000
_cell.length_b   1.000
_cell.length_c   1.000
_cell.angle_alpha   90.00
_cell.angle_beta   90.00
_cell.angle_gamma   90.00
#
_symmetry.space_group_name_H-M   'P 1'
#
loop_
_entity.id
_entity.type
_entity.pdbx_description
1 polymer ?
#
loop_
_entity_poly.entity_id
_entity_poly.type
_entity_poly.pdbx_seq_one_letter_code
_entity_poly.pdbx_strand_id
1 'polypeptide(L)'
;MLKIINRFAVVCLCCLITSIANAELENNVNELIKEDMREWLLVNINYSSNSSTDFEFIDYLYKNLKNISVKSNKYQLIFNEKYSIHIKPINDNLIPDFRRLLEKELKRLNLTGHQHENQYFIFETLPEQYNLNQSLVFNSDYLFLFINNGLILTFKNKQKMRQELASIYNNLNTSTLPLNDRYWPLEENDGFSPIPDEFNYFFRGISDDDYLHAIKLKKYKKINLILLFSYSISGAPQLSLISLSEDFDFIDRMELGENIELEDGGIWNRYLIDENYRITIKKIQSPYDGYKKATIFLNQTSYIINENGIFVKLKR
;
A
#
# COMPACT_ATOMS: atom_id res chain seq x y z
N MET A 1 13.50 65.58 21.07
CA MET A 1 12.83 64.29 21.33
C MET A 1 11.97 63.81 20.16
N LEU A 2 11.05 64.61 19.60
CA LEU A 2 10.18 64.18 18.48
C LEU A 2 10.93 63.56 17.27
N LYS A 3 12.07 64.13 16.85
CA LYS A 3 12.86 63.62 15.71
C LYS A 3 13.50 62.24 15.96
N ILE A 4 13.77 61.88 17.22
CA ILE A 4 14.37 60.58 17.57
C ILE A 4 13.27 59.51 17.64
N ILE A 5 12.11 59.85 18.22
CA ILE A 5 10.95 58.95 18.28
C ILE A 5 10.46 58.60 16.86
N ASN A 6 10.43 59.57 15.94
CA ASN A 6 10.04 59.30 14.55
C ASN A 6 11.03 58.38 13.81
N ARG A 7 12.34 58.51 14.07
CA ARG A 7 13.34 57.63 13.46
C ARG A 7 13.27 56.21 14.02
N PHE A 8 13.01 56.07 15.32
CA PHE A 8 12.85 54.76 15.96
C PHE A 8 11.57 54.06 15.49
N ALA A 9 10.46 54.79 15.36
CA ALA A 9 9.21 54.26 14.83
C ALA A 9 9.34 53.75 13.40
N VAL A 10 10.03 54.50 12.51
CA VAL A 10 10.27 54.08 11.13
C VAL A 10 11.16 52.83 11.05
N VAL A 11 12.21 52.73 11.87
CA VAL A 11 13.06 51.53 11.91
C VAL A 11 12.29 50.31 12.42
N CYS A 12 11.51 50.45 13.49
CA CYS A 12 10.65 49.38 13.97
C CYS A 12 9.57 48.97 12.95
N LEU A 13 8.97 49.93 12.23
CA LEU A 13 7.99 49.64 11.19
C LEU A 13 8.63 48.88 10.01
N CYS A 14 9.83 49.29 9.57
CA CYS A 14 10.56 48.59 8.52
C CYS A 14 10.94 47.16 8.92
N CYS A 15 11.36 46.94 10.18
CA CYS A 15 11.65 45.59 10.70
C CYS A 15 10.40 44.72 10.83
N LEU A 16 9.26 45.31 11.20
CA LEU A 16 7.98 44.58 11.27
C LEU A 16 7.50 44.19 9.87
N ILE A 17 7.57 45.11 8.90
CA ILE A 17 7.17 44.83 7.51
C ILE A 17 8.06 43.74 6.90
N THR A 18 9.38 43.75 7.11
CA THR A 18 10.26 42.67 6.63
C THR A 18 10.02 41.34 7.33
N SER A 19 9.70 41.35 8.63
CA SER A 19 9.36 40.11 9.35
C SER A 19 8.03 39.48 8.89
N ILE A 20 7.02 40.31 8.62
CA ILE A 20 5.71 39.86 8.11
C ILE A 20 5.87 39.36 6.67
N ALA A 21 6.57 40.10 5.81
CA ALA A 21 6.83 39.68 4.44
C ALA A 21 7.64 38.37 4.37
N ASN A 22 8.63 38.18 5.25
CA ASN A 22 9.37 36.91 5.32
C ASN A 22 8.53 35.75 5.82
N ALA A 23 7.69 35.95 6.85
CA ALA A 23 6.81 34.92 7.36
C ALA A 23 5.72 34.53 6.34
N GLU A 24 5.20 35.51 5.59
CA GLU A 24 4.22 35.30 4.52
C GLU A 24 4.87 34.63 3.30
N LEU A 25 6.14 34.93 2.99
CA LEU A 25 6.93 34.23 1.97
C LEU A 25 7.25 32.79 2.39
N GLU A 26 7.67 32.55 3.64
CA GLU A 26 7.89 31.19 4.17
C GLU A 26 6.60 30.37 4.18
N ASN A 27 5.47 30.96 4.56
CA ASN A 27 4.17 30.28 4.52
C ASN A 27 3.74 29.96 3.07
N ASN A 28 3.88 30.91 2.14
CA ASN A 28 3.59 30.65 0.73
C ASN A 28 4.51 29.59 0.11
N VAL A 29 5.81 29.60 0.46
CA VAL A 29 6.77 28.59 0.01
C VAL A 29 6.43 27.22 0.62
N ASN A 30 6.06 27.15 1.90
CA ASN A 30 5.62 25.92 2.53
C ASN A 30 4.28 25.38 1.96
N GLU A 31 3.37 26.27 1.55
CA GLU A 31 2.13 25.89 0.85
C GLU A 31 2.41 25.39 -0.59
N LEU A 32 3.24 26.08 -1.36
CA LEU A 32 3.72 25.63 -2.68
C LEU A 32 4.48 24.29 -2.60
N ILE A 33 5.29 24.11 -1.56
CA ILE A 33 5.99 22.85 -1.30
C ILE A 33 4.99 21.74 -0.96
N LYS A 34 3.88 22.04 -0.27
CA LYS A 34 2.81 21.06 -0.01
C LYS A 34 2.04 20.68 -1.28
N GLU A 35 1.80 21.63 -2.19
CA GLU A 35 1.09 21.37 -3.44
C GLU A 35 1.88 20.47 -4.42
N ASP A 36 3.22 20.48 -4.35
CA ASP A 36 4.10 19.70 -5.25
C ASP A 36 4.59 18.38 -4.63
N MET A 37 4.00 17.96 -3.50
CA MET A 37 4.37 16.73 -2.80
C MET A 37 3.65 15.51 -3.37
N ARG A 38 4.44 14.57 -3.90
CA ARG A 38 3.96 13.26 -4.36
C ARG A 38 4.04 12.25 -3.24
N GLU A 39 2.95 11.52 -3.01
CA GLU A 39 2.93 10.38 -2.11
C GLU A 39 3.21 9.10 -2.89
N TRP A 40 4.09 8.28 -2.33
CA TRP A 40 4.57 7.04 -2.93
C TRP A 40 4.09 5.85 -2.10
N LEU A 41 3.60 4.83 -2.79
CA LEU A 41 3.15 3.58 -2.21
C LEU A 41 4.09 2.46 -2.62
N LEU A 42 4.58 1.68 -1.66
CA LEU A 42 5.36 0.48 -1.95
C LEU A 42 4.48 -0.51 -2.72
N VAL A 43 4.97 -1.05 -3.84
CA VAL A 43 4.24 -2.01 -4.69
C VAL A 43 5.03 -3.29 -4.98
N ASN A 44 6.34 -3.29 -4.73
CA ASN A 44 7.16 -4.48 -4.87
C ASN A 44 8.47 -4.37 -4.08
N ILE A 45 8.97 -5.51 -3.62
CA ILE A 45 10.33 -5.65 -3.09
C ILE A 45 10.99 -6.75 -3.91
N ASN A 46 12.04 -6.40 -4.64
CA ASN A 46 12.76 -7.32 -5.51
C ASN A 46 14.24 -7.38 -5.13
N TYR A 47 14.91 -8.47 -5.47
CA TYR A 47 16.29 -8.72 -5.05
C TYR A 47 17.17 -9.21 -6.18
N SER A 48 18.44 -8.84 -6.10
CA SER A 48 19.47 -9.41 -6.96
C SER A 48 19.87 -10.72 -6.36
N SER A 49 19.57 -11.86 -6.98
CA SER A 49 20.44 -12.99 -6.71
C SER A 49 20.57 -14.03 -7.83
N ASN A 50 21.81 -14.52 -7.92
CA ASN A 50 22.13 -15.90 -8.28
C ASN A 50 22.47 -16.72 -7.01
N SER A 51 22.13 -16.25 -5.81
CA SER A 51 22.43 -16.90 -4.52
C SER A 51 21.24 -16.80 -3.57
N SER A 52 20.82 -17.92 -2.98
CA SER A 52 19.69 -17.99 -2.05
C SER A 52 19.81 -16.94 -0.95
N THR A 53 18.97 -15.91 -0.99
CA THR A 53 18.83 -14.97 0.10
C THR A 53 18.12 -15.71 1.24
N ASP A 54 18.55 -15.46 2.47
CA ASP A 54 17.91 -16.06 3.64
C ASP A 54 16.44 -15.64 3.71
N PHE A 55 15.53 -16.61 3.71
CA PHE A 55 14.09 -16.39 3.73
C PHE A 55 13.68 -15.60 5.00
N GLU A 56 14.37 -15.84 6.12
CA GLU A 56 14.12 -15.13 7.38
C GLU A 56 14.47 -13.64 7.28
N PHE A 57 15.52 -13.31 6.52
CA PHE A 57 15.91 -11.91 6.29
C PHE A 57 14.90 -11.17 5.40
N ILE A 58 14.34 -11.84 4.39
CA ILE A 58 13.31 -11.28 3.53
C ILE A 58 12.02 -11.03 4.31
N ASP A 59 11.55 -12.01 5.10
CA ASP A 59 10.37 -11.85 5.96
C ASP A 59 10.55 -10.72 6.99
N TYR A 60 11.74 -10.61 7.59
CA TYR A 60 12.08 -9.49 8.47
C TYR A 60 11.97 -8.13 7.77
N LEU A 61 12.49 -8.02 6.55
CA LEU A 61 12.41 -6.78 5.78
C LEU A 61 10.97 -6.43 5.43
N TYR A 62 10.17 -7.40 4.99
CA TYR A 62 8.76 -7.17 4.71
C TYR A 62 8.03 -6.59 5.93
N LYS A 63 8.23 -7.17 7.11
CA LYS A 63 7.61 -6.68 8.35
C LYS A 63 7.97 -5.23 8.67
N ASN A 64 9.22 -4.84 8.41
CA ASN A 64 9.68 -3.47 8.71
C ASN A 64 9.30 -2.46 7.63
N LEU A 65 9.21 -2.87 6.37
CA LEU A 65 9.00 -1.99 5.23
C LEU A 65 7.52 -1.85 4.82
N LYS A 66 6.65 -2.77 5.26
CA LYS A 66 5.21 -2.79 4.90
C LYS A 66 4.47 -1.47 5.13
N ASN A 67 4.91 -0.68 6.12
CA ASN A 67 4.26 0.59 6.48
C ASN A 67 5.11 1.82 6.14
N ILE A 68 6.13 1.67 5.30
CA ILE A 68 6.99 2.80 4.94
C ILE A 68 6.16 3.82 4.14
N SER A 69 6.10 5.05 4.63
CA SER A 69 5.47 6.17 3.92
C SER A 69 6.57 7.01 3.30
N VAL A 70 6.53 7.20 1.99
CA VAL A 70 7.49 8.04 1.29
C VAL A 70 6.72 9.14 0.59
N LYS A 71 7.13 10.38 0.84
CA LYS A 71 6.68 11.54 0.08
C LYS A 71 7.88 12.16 -0.60
N SER A 72 7.73 12.76 -1.76
CA SER A 72 8.82 13.49 -2.40
C SER A 72 8.34 14.75 -3.07
N ASN A 73 9.25 15.70 -3.20
CA ASN A 73 9.15 16.78 -4.16
C ASN A 73 10.44 16.78 -4.99
N LYS A 74 10.69 17.87 -5.74
CA LYS A 74 11.85 18.00 -6.62
C LYS A 74 13.22 17.90 -5.91
N TYR A 75 13.29 18.18 -4.60
CA TYR A 75 14.57 18.38 -3.89
C TYR A 75 14.74 17.51 -2.65
N GLN A 76 13.73 16.75 -2.24
CA GLN A 76 13.79 15.93 -1.03
C GLN A 76 12.84 14.73 -1.08
N LEU A 77 13.21 13.69 -0.34
CA LEU A 77 12.32 12.61 0.07
C LEU A 77 12.05 12.72 1.57
N ILE A 78 10.80 12.53 1.97
CA ILE A 78 10.36 12.51 3.36
C ILE A 78 9.86 11.11 3.68
N PHE A 79 10.52 10.45 4.62
CA PHE A 79 10.14 9.12 5.10
C PHE A 79 9.36 9.21 6.42
N ASN A 80 8.26 8.47 6.51
CA ASN A 80 7.39 8.36 7.69
C ASN A 80 7.03 9.71 8.31
N GLU A 81 6.84 10.72 7.45
CA GLU A 81 6.51 12.11 7.80
C GLU A 81 7.53 12.82 8.71
N LYS A 82 8.69 12.22 8.96
CA LYS A 82 9.67 12.71 9.95
C LYS A 82 11.04 12.94 9.37
N TYR A 83 11.50 12.02 8.52
CA TYR A 83 12.88 12.01 8.06
C TYR A 83 12.96 12.60 6.66
N SER A 84 13.19 13.91 6.58
CA SER A 84 13.43 14.60 5.31
C SER A 84 14.90 14.52 4.94
N ILE A 85 15.18 14.12 3.70
CA ILE A 85 16.53 13.96 3.17
C ILE A 85 16.57 14.62 1.80
N HIS A 86 17.51 15.55 1.65
CA HIS A 86 17.73 16.23 0.38
C HIS A 86 18.29 15.27 -0.67
N ILE A 87 17.80 15.44 -1.89
CA ILE A 87 18.27 14.70 -3.06
C ILE A 87 18.79 15.64 -4.13
N LYS A 88 19.84 15.18 -4.82
CA LYS A 88 20.49 15.92 -5.88
C LYS A 88 20.49 15.13 -7.18
N PRO A 89 20.07 15.73 -8.31
CA PRO A 89 20.13 15.08 -9.60
C PRO A 89 21.58 14.83 -10.00
N ILE A 90 21.80 13.71 -10.65
CA ILE A 90 23.12 13.27 -11.12
C ILE A 90 22.99 12.61 -12.49
N ASN A 91 24.13 12.47 -13.17
CA ASN A 91 24.23 11.48 -14.24
C ASN A 91 24.21 10.09 -13.62
N ASP A 92 23.74 9.11 -14.39
CA ASP A 92 23.61 7.73 -13.95
C ASP A 92 24.88 7.21 -13.25
N ASN A 93 24.73 6.89 -11.96
CA ASN A 93 25.80 6.40 -11.09
C ASN A 93 25.47 5.03 -10.48
N LEU A 94 24.44 4.33 -11.00
CA LEU A 94 24.04 3.05 -10.42
C LEU A 94 25.16 2.04 -10.59
N ILE A 95 25.55 1.42 -9.47
CA ILE A 95 26.47 0.28 -9.47
C ILE A 95 25.87 -0.87 -10.30
N PRO A 96 26.71 -1.74 -10.91
CA PRO A 96 26.24 -2.74 -11.88
C PRO A 96 25.10 -3.65 -11.39
N ASP A 97 25.12 -4.07 -10.12
CA ASP A 97 24.07 -4.94 -9.57
C ASP A 97 22.73 -4.22 -9.44
N PHE A 98 22.71 -2.95 -9.00
CA PHE A 98 21.48 -2.15 -8.93
C PHE A 98 20.97 -1.78 -10.32
N ARG A 99 21.86 -1.54 -11.29
CA ARG A 99 21.47 -1.36 -12.68
C ARG A 99 20.75 -2.59 -13.21
N ARG A 100 21.31 -3.80 -13.01
CA ARG A 100 20.68 -5.06 -13.42
C ARG A 100 19.32 -5.26 -12.75
N LEU A 101 19.19 -4.91 -11.47
CA LEU A 101 17.92 -4.97 -10.75
C LEU A 101 16.88 -4.03 -11.34
N LEU A 102 17.26 -2.78 -11.54
CA LEU A 102 16.40 -1.77 -12.13
C LEU A 102 15.94 -2.22 -13.53
N GLU A 103 16.83 -2.72 -14.38
CA GLU A 103 16.45 -3.20 -15.72
C GLU A 103 15.46 -4.37 -15.69
N LYS A 104 15.62 -5.33 -14.75
CA LYS A 104 14.66 -6.42 -14.57
C LYS A 104 13.30 -5.88 -14.14
N GLU A 105 13.28 -4.95 -13.19
CA GLU A 105 12.06 -4.37 -12.66
C GLU A 105 11.35 -3.50 -13.70
N LEU A 106 12.08 -2.69 -14.46
CA LEU A 106 11.55 -1.90 -15.57
C LEU A 106 10.92 -2.79 -16.65
N LYS A 107 11.51 -3.96 -16.95
CA LYS A 107 10.90 -4.95 -17.86
C LYS A 107 9.60 -5.51 -17.31
N ARG A 108 9.58 -5.88 -16.03
CA ARG A 108 8.37 -6.38 -15.34
C ARG A 108 7.23 -5.36 -15.41
N LEU A 109 7.57 -4.07 -15.22
CA LEU A 109 6.62 -2.95 -15.27
C LEU A 109 6.33 -2.45 -16.69
N ASN A 110 6.94 -3.04 -17.73
CA ASN A 110 6.83 -2.61 -19.12
C ASN A 110 7.24 -1.12 -19.36
N LEU A 111 8.28 -0.66 -18.66
CA LEU A 111 8.80 0.72 -18.68
C LEU A 111 10.08 0.89 -19.53
N THR A 112 10.37 -0.04 -20.44
CA THR A 112 11.64 -0.05 -21.21
C THR A 112 11.60 0.71 -22.54
N GLY A 113 10.49 1.37 -22.86
CA GLY A 113 10.32 2.12 -24.10
C GLY A 113 10.93 3.53 -24.08
N HIS A 114 11.16 4.12 -25.25
CA HIS A 114 11.73 5.47 -25.42
C HIS A 114 10.91 6.62 -24.78
N GLN A 115 9.70 6.35 -24.30
CA GLN A 115 8.85 7.32 -23.61
C GLN A 115 9.17 7.42 -22.10
N HIS A 116 9.99 6.52 -21.56
CA HIS A 116 10.23 6.36 -20.14
C HIS A 116 11.70 6.61 -19.81
N GLU A 117 12.03 7.86 -19.48
CA GLU A 117 13.40 8.23 -19.12
C GLU A 117 13.64 8.11 -17.62
N ASN A 118 14.72 7.40 -17.25
CA ASN A 118 15.19 7.33 -15.88
C ASN A 118 15.81 8.67 -15.47
N GLN A 119 15.36 9.20 -14.34
CA GLN A 119 15.96 10.35 -13.68
C GLN A 119 16.70 9.87 -12.44
N TYR A 120 18.02 10.08 -12.42
CA TYR A 120 18.90 9.59 -11.37
C TYR A 120 19.18 10.67 -10.33
N PHE A 121 19.10 10.29 -9.06
CA PHE A 121 19.41 11.17 -7.94
C PHE A 121 20.28 10.45 -6.90
N ILE A 122 20.96 11.24 -6.08
CA ILE A 122 21.60 10.79 -4.85
C ILE A 122 21.03 11.50 -3.64
N PHE A 123 21.04 10.82 -2.49
CA PHE A 123 20.87 11.48 -1.20
C PHE A 123 22.12 12.29 -0.86
N GLU A 124 21.94 13.54 -0.45
CA GLU A 124 23.06 14.39 0.01
C GLU A 124 23.64 13.91 1.34
N THR A 125 22.82 13.23 2.15
CA THR A 125 23.21 12.57 3.40
C THR A 125 22.69 11.13 3.40
N LEU A 126 23.51 10.17 3.84
CA LEU A 126 23.14 8.75 3.81
C LEU A 126 21.92 8.47 4.72
N PRO A 127 20.85 7.84 4.18
CA PRO A 127 19.67 7.42 4.94
C PRO A 127 19.92 6.12 5.72
N GLU A 128 20.58 6.21 6.88
CA GLU A 128 20.97 5.02 7.67
C GLU A 128 19.78 4.18 8.17
N GLN A 129 18.64 4.82 8.44
CA GLN A 129 17.45 4.20 9.03
C GLN A 129 16.89 2.97 8.27
N TYR A 130 17.12 2.88 6.95
CA TYR A 130 16.68 1.75 6.12
C TYR A 130 17.83 1.07 5.38
N ASN A 131 19.08 1.37 5.76
CA ASN A 131 20.27 0.88 5.06
C ASN A 131 20.19 1.14 3.54
N LEU A 132 19.63 2.29 3.12
CA LEU A 132 19.52 2.57 1.69
C LEU A 132 20.90 2.89 1.12
N ASN A 133 21.05 2.55 -0.15
CA ASN A 133 22.11 3.08 -0.96
C ASN A 133 21.92 4.58 -1.19
N GLN A 134 23.01 5.26 -1.51
CA GLN A 134 23.00 6.68 -1.84
C GLN A 134 22.15 6.99 -3.08
N SER A 135 22.02 6.05 -4.02
CA SER A 135 21.31 6.28 -5.28
C SER A 135 19.81 5.98 -5.16
N LEU A 136 19.02 6.73 -5.94
CA LEU A 136 17.61 6.46 -6.18
C LEU A 136 17.26 6.85 -7.63
N VAL A 137 16.16 6.29 -8.15
CA VAL A 137 15.70 6.56 -9.52
C VAL A 137 14.22 6.87 -9.54
N PHE A 138 13.84 7.89 -10.30
CA PHE A 138 12.46 8.10 -10.73
C PHE A 138 12.31 7.67 -12.19
N ASN A 139 11.21 7.00 -12.52
CA ASN A 139 10.78 6.77 -13.90
C ASN A 139 9.26 6.87 -13.97
N SER A 140 8.75 7.81 -14.76
CA SER A 140 7.31 8.00 -14.94
C SER A 140 6.58 8.19 -13.60
N ASP A 141 5.68 7.28 -13.25
CA ASP A 141 4.92 7.27 -12.00
C ASP A 141 5.54 6.37 -10.92
N TYR A 142 6.82 6.00 -11.06
CA TYR A 142 7.54 5.10 -10.15
C TYR A 142 8.77 5.76 -9.51
N LEU A 143 9.05 5.34 -8.28
CA LEU A 143 10.25 5.63 -7.50
C LEU A 143 10.91 4.30 -7.12
N PHE A 144 12.22 4.21 -7.35
CA PHE A 144 13.04 3.06 -7.01
C PHE A 144 14.08 3.46 -5.97
N LEU A 145 14.03 2.80 -4.81
CA LEU A 145 15.03 2.93 -3.75
C LEU A 145 15.85 1.65 -3.66
N PHE A 146 17.15 1.76 -3.48
CA PHE A 146 18.04 0.60 -3.39
C PHE A 146 18.49 0.40 -1.95
N ILE A 147 18.50 -0.83 -1.46
CA ILE A 147 19.08 -1.19 -0.15
C ILE A 147 20.48 -1.74 -0.39
N ASN A 148 21.46 -1.36 0.44
CA ASN A 148 22.87 -1.78 0.28
C ASN A 148 23.07 -3.30 0.21
N ASN A 149 22.11 -4.09 0.69
CA ASN A 149 22.13 -5.55 0.66
C ASN A 149 21.61 -6.15 -0.68
N GLY A 150 21.54 -5.38 -1.76
CA GLY A 150 21.19 -5.89 -3.09
C GLY A 150 19.68 -5.99 -3.34
N LEU A 151 18.88 -5.10 -2.75
CA LEU A 151 17.43 -5.04 -2.93
C LEU A 151 17.01 -3.75 -3.62
N ILE A 152 15.87 -3.81 -4.31
CA ILE A 152 15.15 -2.67 -4.85
C ILE A 152 13.75 -2.63 -4.24
N LEU A 153 13.40 -1.47 -3.68
CA LEU A 153 12.06 -1.14 -3.25
C LEU A 153 11.40 -0.33 -4.37
N THR A 154 10.34 -0.88 -4.94
CA THR A 154 9.58 -0.25 -6.01
C THR A 154 8.37 0.43 -5.42
N PHE A 155 8.26 1.73 -5.66
CA PHE A 155 7.11 2.53 -5.29
C PHE A 155 6.41 3.06 -6.52
N LYS A 156 5.09 3.24 -6.39
CA LYS A 156 4.25 3.89 -7.40
C LYS A 156 3.54 5.08 -6.80
N ASN A 157 3.27 6.09 -7.62
CA ASN A 157 2.52 7.27 -7.21
C ASN A 157 1.13 6.86 -6.69
N LYS A 158 0.83 7.20 -5.44
CA LYS A 158 -0.42 6.81 -4.76
C LYS A 158 -1.66 7.35 -5.48
N GLN A 159 -1.60 8.55 -6.06
CA GLN A 159 -2.72 9.12 -6.82
C GLN A 159 -2.99 8.31 -8.09
N LYS A 160 -1.94 7.84 -8.77
CA LYS A 160 -2.07 6.99 -9.96
C LYS A 160 -2.65 5.63 -9.62
N MET A 161 -2.20 5.03 -8.51
CA MET A 161 -2.80 3.80 -7.98
C MET A 161 -4.30 3.94 -7.71
N ARG A 162 -4.73 5.05 -7.08
CA ARG A 162 -6.17 5.31 -6.85
C ARG A 162 -6.95 5.43 -8.15
N GLN A 163 -6.39 6.12 -9.16
CA GLN A 163 -7.04 6.28 -10.47
C GLN A 163 -7.18 4.94 -11.21
N GLU A 164 -6.14 4.12 -11.21
CA GLU A 164 -6.17 2.78 -11.81
C GLU A 164 -7.16 1.87 -11.08
N LEU A 165 -7.17 1.88 -9.75
CA LEU A 165 -8.12 1.11 -8.96
C LEU A 165 -9.57 1.55 -9.23
N ALA A 166 -9.82 2.84 -9.34
CA ALA A 166 -11.13 3.36 -9.69
C ALA A 166 -11.62 2.82 -11.04
N SER A 167 -10.73 2.80 -12.04
CA SER A 167 -11.01 2.24 -13.36
C SER A 167 -11.33 0.74 -13.27
N ILE A 168 -10.49 -0.03 -12.58
CA ILE A 168 -10.69 -1.47 -12.35
C ILE A 168 -12.04 -1.71 -11.66
N TYR A 169 -12.30 -1.01 -10.55
CA TYR A 169 -13.51 -1.17 -9.75
C TYR A 169 -14.80 -0.93 -10.54
N ASN A 170 -14.77 0.01 -11.47
CA ASN A 170 -15.93 0.29 -12.32
C ASN A 170 -16.21 -0.82 -13.34
N ASN A 171 -15.19 -1.63 -13.67
CA ASN A 171 -15.29 -2.75 -14.59
C ASN A 171 -15.50 -4.11 -13.89
N LEU A 172 -15.36 -4.19 -12.56
CA LEU A 172 -15.61 -5.41 -11.81
C LEU A 172 -17.09 -5.81 -11.85
N ASN A 173 -17.34 -7.12 -11.96
CA ASN A 173 -18.67 -7.67 -11.75
C ASN A 173 -19.18 -7.30 -10.34
N THR A 174 -20.48 -7.06 -10.23
CA THR A 174 -21.11 -6.71 -8.96
C THR A 174 -21.85 -7.90 -8.38
N SER A 175 -21.49 -8.29 -7.16
CA SER A 175 -22.20 -9.33 -6.40
C SER A 175 -23.38 -8.76 -5.61
N THR A 176 -24.41 -9.57 -5.44
CA THR A 176 -25.58 -9.24 -4.60
C THR A 176 -25.40 -9.82 -3.20
N LEU A 177 -25.98 -9.14 -2.20
CA LEU A 177 -26.07 -9.64 -0.83
C LEU A 177 -27.43 -10.33 -0.63
N PRO A 178 -27.56 -11.30 0.28
CA PRO A 178 -26.51 -11.80 1.18
C PRO A 178 -25.47 -12.68 0.47
N LEU A 179 -24.24 -12.68 1.00
CA LEU A 179 -23.18 -13.58 0.56
C LEU A 179 -22.88 -14.58 1.67
N ASN A 180 -22.98 -15.86 1.35
CA ASN A 180 -22.67 -16.96 2.23
C ASN A 180 -21.67 -17.90 1.58
N ASP A 181 -20.65 -18.30 2.33
CA ASP A 181 -19.84 -19.52 2.09
C ASP A 181 -19.57 -19.85 0.62
N ARG A 182 -19.19 -18.86 -0.21
CA ARG A 182 -18.64 -19.15 -1.54
C ARG A 182 -17.29 -19.78 -1.32
N TYR A 183 -17.23 -21.11 -1.42
CA TYR A 183 -16.00 -21.85 -1.26
C TYR A 183 -15.54 -22.49 -2.55
N TRP A 184 -14.21 -22.58 -2.55
CA TRP A 184 -13.23 -22.93 -3.55
C TRP A 184 -13.47 -24.23 -4.33
N PRO A 185 -12.97 -24.32 -5.58
CA PRO A 185 -12.30 -23.27 -6.34
C PRO A 185 -13.26 -22.16 -6.78
N LEU A 186 -12.74 -21.02 -7.24
CA LEU A 186 -13.55 -20.10 -8.04
C LEU A 186 -14.13 -20.90 -9.19
N GLU A 187 -15.45 -21.06 -9.19
CA GLU A 187 -16.11 -21.56 -10.38
C GLU A 187 -15.97 -20.47 -11.45
N GLU A 188 -15.85 -20.85 -12.73
CA GLU A 188 -15.75 -19.88 -13.84
C GLU A 188 -16.89 -18.84 -13.82
N ASN A 189 -17.99 -19.15 -13.13
CA ASN A 189 -19.18 -18.32 -13.00
C ASN A 189 -19.24 -17.47 -11.72
N ASP A 190 -18.23 -17.49 -10.85
CA ASP A 190 -18.26 -16.75 -9.59
C ASP A 190 -18.16 -15.23 -9.77
N GLY A 191 -17.79 -14.78 -10.98
CA GLY A 191 -17.77 -13.38 -11.37
C GLY A 191 -16.54 -12.62 -10.86
N PHE A 192 -15.62 -13.27 -10.16
CA PHE A 192 -14.33 -12.68 -9.81
C PHE A 192 -13.54 -12.36 -11.07
N SER A 193 -12.83 -11.24 -11.05
CA SER A 193 -11.98 -10.80 -12.15
C SER A 193 -10.55 -10.55 -11.65
N PRO A 194 -9.52 -10.93 -12.42
CA PRO A 194 -8.14 -10.71 -12.02
C PRO A 194 -7.86 -9.22 -11.89
N ILE A 195 -7.05 -8.85 -10.89
CA ILE A 195 -6.49 -7.50 -10.72
C ILE A 195 -4.97 -7.59 -10.59
N PRO A 196 -4.21 -6.54 -10.93
CA PRO A 196 -2.75 -6.57 -10.79
C PRO A 196 -2.30 -6.81 -9.35
N ASP A 197 -1.30 -7.67 -9.15
CA ASP A 197 -0.77 -7.99 -7.81
C ASP A 197 -0.12 -6.79 -7.10
N GLU A 198 0.20 -5.71 -7.84
CA GLU A 198 0.67 -4.43 -7.29
C GLU A 198 -0.32 -3.83 -6.27
N PHE A 199 -1.61 -4.16 -6.37
CA PHE A 199 -2.63 -3.72 -5.42
C PHE A 199 -2.58 -4.45 -4.07
N ASN A 200 -1.83 -5.54 -3.96
CA ASN A 200 -1.73 -6.28 -2.70
C ASN A 200 -1.17 -5.40 -1.57
N TYR A 201 -0.07 -4.70 -1.85
CA TYR A 201 0.53 -3.73 -0.92
C TYR A 201 -0.40 -2.56 -0.62
N PHE A 202 -1.15 -2.07 -1.61
CA PHE A 202 -2.13 -1.00 -1.43
C PHE A 202 -3.22 -1.38 -0.43
N PHE A 203 -3.71 -2.61 -0.51
CA PHE A 203 -4.71 -3.16 0.42
C PHE A 203 -4.12 -3.63 1.75
N ARG A 204 -2.85 -3.29 2.01
CA ARG A 204 -2.09 -3.73 3.20
C ARG A 204 -2.12 -5.25 3.39
N GLY A 205 -2.16 -5.99 2.29
CA GLY A 205 -2.13 -7.44 2.32
C GLY A 205 -0.83 -8.02 2.85
N ILE A 206 -0.78 -9.33 2.97
CA ILE A 206 0.45 -10.03 3.31
C ILE A 206 1.30 -10.01 2.04
N SER A 207 2.57 -9.62 2.14
CA SER A 207 3.45 -9.20 1.03
C SER A 207 3.60 -10.23 -0.10
N ASP A 208 3.24 -11.48 0.17
CA ASP A 208 3.38 -12.63 -0.71
C ASP A 208 2.02 -13.25 -1.10
N ASP A 209 0.91 -12.53 -0.88
CA ASP A 209 -0.37 -12.90 -1.47
C ASP A 209 -0.30 -12.70 -2.99
N ASP A 210 -0.54 -13.77 -3.75
CA ASP A 210 -0.55 -13.75 -5.22
C ASP A 210 -1.94 -14.06 -5.79
N TYR A 211 -2.06 -13.97 -7.11
CA TYR A 211 -3.27 -14.32 -7.85
C TYR A 211 -4.49 -13.49 -7.41
N LEU A 212 -4.32 -12.16 -7.33
CA LEU A 212 -5.40 -11.30 -6.85
C LEU A 212 -6.61 -11.32 -7.79
N HIS A 213 -7.76 -11.69 -7.24
CA HIS A 213 -9.04 -11.65 -7.91
C HIS A 213 -10.05 -10.86 -7.10
N ALA A 214 -10.81 -10.00 -7.73
CA ALA A 214 -11.75 -9.12 -7.05
C ALA A 214 -13.15 -9.26 -7.63
N ILE A 215 -14.15 -9.11 -6.75
CA ILE A 215 -15.53 -8.83 -7.13
C ILE A 215 -16.02 -7.62 -6.34
N LYS A 216 -16.78 -6.76 -7.01
CA LYS A 216 -17.34 -5.57 -6.39
C LYS A 216 -18.57 -5.95 -5.58
N LEU A 217 -18.69 -5.41 -4.38
CA LEU A 217 -19.95 -5.44 -3.63
C LEU A 217 -20.69 -4.12 -3.86
N LYS A 218 -22.02 -4.13 -3.64
CA LYS A 218 -22.79 -2.89 -3.55
C LYS A 218 -22.13 -1.95 -2.51
N LYS A 219 -22.16 -0.65 -2.74
CA LYS A 219 -21.59 0.32 -1.80
C LYS A 219 -22.35 0.30 -0.47
N TYR A 220 -21.63 0.43 0.64
CA TYR A 220 -22.21 0.69 1.95
C TYR A 220 -22.12 2.19 2.23
N LYS A 221 -23.24 2.92 2.09
CA LYS A 221 -23.25 4.39 2.13
C LYS A 221 -22.27 4.96 1.07
N LYS A 222 -21.21 5.66 1.50
CA LYS A 222 -20.15 6.21 0.63
C LYS A 222 -18.92 5.30 0.50
N ILE A 223 -18.93 4.13 1.16
CA ILE A 223 -17.80 3.21 1.20
C ILE A 223 -17.88 2.27 0.00
N ASN A 224 -16.81 2.27 -0.80
CA ASN A 224 -16.61 1.31 -1.87
C ASN A 224 -16.13 0.00 -1.24
N LEU A 225 -16.73 -1.13 -1.63
CA LEU A 225 -16.42 -2.44 -1.07
C LEU A 225 -16.00 -3.42 -2.17
N ILE A 226 -14.89 -4.10 -1.90
CA ILE A 226 -14.35 -5.17 -2.76
C ILE A 226 -14.24 -6.43 -1.91
N LEU A 227 -14.73 -7.54 -2.44
CA LEU A 227 -14.37 -8.86 -1.95
C LEU A 227 -13.15 -9.32 -2.75
N LEU A 228 -12.03 -9.48 -2.04
CA LEU A 228 -10.72 -9.83 -2.59
C LEU A 228 -10.43 -11.29 -2.29
N PHE A 229 -10.06 -12.02 -3.32
CA PHE A 229 -9.48 -13.34 -3.25
C PHE A 229 -7.98 -13.29 -3.56
N SER A 230 -7.20 -14.10 -2.86
CA SER A 230 -5.76 -14.31 -3.08
C SER A 230 -5.35 -15.71 -2.62
N TYR A 231 -4.13 -16.17 -2.94
CA TYR A 231 -3.52 -17.28 -2.20
C TYR A 231 -2.47 -16.75 -1.23
N SER A 232 -2.40 -17.33 -0.03
CA SER A 232 -1.32 -17.07 0.91
C SER A 232 -0.02 -17.71 0.44
N ILE A 233 1.08 -17.36 1.09
CA ILE A 233 2.39 -17.96 0.85
C ILE A 233 2.44 -19.49 1.02
N SER A 234 1.57 -20.06 1.86
CA SER A 234 1.47 -21.52 2.02
C SER A 234 0.57 -22.17 0.95
N GLY A 235 0.15 -21.40 -0.06
CA GLY A 235 -0.83 -21.82 -1.06
C GLY A 235 -2.26 -21.88 -0.54
N ALA A 236 -2.54 -21.33 0.65
CA ALA A 236 -3.86 -21.40 1.25
C ALA A 236 -4.78 -20.32 0.66
N PRO A 237 -6.01 -20.64 0.21
CA PRO A 237 -6.93 -19.65 -0.31
C PRO A 237 -7.34 -18.62 0.76
N GLN A 238 -7.05 -17.37 0.42
CA GLN A 238 -7.32 -16.07 1.03
C GLN A 238 -8.67 -15.44 0.69
N LEU A 239 -9.58 -15.14 1.62
CA LEU A 239 -10.72 -14.26 1.30
C LEU A 239 -10.78 -13.07 2.26
N SER A 240 -10.86 -11.87 1.69
CA SER A 240 -10.74 -10.62 2.40
C SER A 240 -11.79 -9.61 1.93
N LEU A 241 -12.40 -8.89 2.88
CA LEU A 241 -13.29 -7.77 2.58
C LEU A 241 -12.49 -6.46 2.71
N ILE A 242 -12.40 -5.71 1.61
CA ILE A 242 -11.68 -4.45 1.53
C ILE A 242 -12.68 -3.29 1.52
N SER A 243 -12.41 -2.30 2.37
CA SER A 243 -13.13 -1.03 2.40
C SER A 243 -12.26 0.09 1.85
N LEU A 244 -12.85 0.86 0.95
CA LEU A 244 -12.21 1.98 0.28
C LEU A 244 -13.07 3.23 0.43
N SER A 245 -12.43 4.38 0.54
CA SER A 245 -13.10 5.67 0.51
C SER A 245 -13.69 5.94 -0.87
N GLU A 246 -14.48 7.02 -0.97
CA GLU A 246 -15.10 7.44 -2.23
C GLU A 246 -14.06 7.78 -3.32
N ASP A 247 -12.90 8.29 -2.92
CA ASP A 247 -11.73 8.57 -3.77
C ASP A 247 -10.77 7.38 -3.92
N PHE A 248 -11.21 6.17 -3.55
CA PHE A 248 -10.47 4.92 -3.67
C PHE A 248 -9.20 4.83 -2.80
N ASP A 249 -9.10 5.61 -1.72
CA ASP A 249 -8.05 5.38 -0.71
C ASP A 249 -8.40 4.18 0.17
N PHE A 250 -7.36 3.48 0.64
CA PHE A 250 -7.52 2.34 1.52
C PHE A 250 -8.01 2.78 2.91
N ILE A 251 -9.07 2.15 3.40
CA ILE A 251 -9.59 2.37 4.77
C ILE A 251 -9.20 1.21 5.67
N ASP A 252 -9.69 0.00 5.36
CA ASP A 252 -9.55 -1.18 6.20
C ASP A 252 -9.68 -2.48 5.40
N ARG A 253 -9.07 -3.56 5.90
CA ARG A 253 -9.11 -4.93 5.34
C ARG A 253 -9.51 -5.89 6.46
N MET A 254 -10.53 -6.71 6.20
CA MET A 254 -10.97 -7.76 7.13
C MET A 254 -10.87 -9.12 6.46
N GLU A 255 -10.01 -9.98 7.01
CA GLU A 255 -9.93 -11.38 6.62
C GLU A 255 -11.23 -12.10 6.98
N LEU A 256 -11.88 -12.68 5.97
CA LEU A 256 -13.09 -13.49 6.12
C LEU A 256 -12.73 -14.96 6.38
N GLY A 257 -11.67 -15.45 5.76
CA GLY A 257 -11.24 -16.83 5.92
C GLY A 257 -9.90 -17.14 5.28
N GLU A 258 -9.25 -18.13 5.86
CA GLU A 258 -8.07 -18.83 5.34
C GLU A 258 -8.37 -20.33 5.51
N ASN A 259 -7.97 -21.16 4.56
CA ASN A 259 -8.06 -22.61 4.67
C ASN A 259 -6.69 -23.22 4.94
N ILE A 260 -6.51 -23.76 6.15
CA ILE A 260 -5.28 -24.46 6.51
C ILE A 260 -5.59 -25.97 6.52
N GLU A 261 -5.06 -26.68 5.53
CA GLU A 261 -5.07 -28.14 5.51
C GLU A 261 -4.04 -28.66 6.54
N LEU A 262 -4.47 -29.54 7.45
CA LEU A 262 -3.58 -30.28 8.35
C LEU A 262 -3.78 -31.79 8.10
N GLU A 263 -2.76 -32.58 8.44
CA GLU A 263 -2.73 -34.03 8.24
C GLU A 263 -3.94 -34.78 8.83
N ASP A 264 -4.55 -34.25 9.91
CA ASP A 264 -5.72 -34.83 10.60
C ASP A 264 -7.06 -34.09 10.34
N GLY A 265 -7.04 -33.01 9.55
CA GLY A 265 -8.21 -32.20 9.21
C GLY A 265 -7.89 -30.71 9.09
N GLY A 266 -8.88 -29.92 8.68
CA GLY A 266 -8.71 -28.48 8.49
C GLY A 266 -9.42 -27.64 9.55
N ILE A 267 -8.92 -26.43 9.75
CA ILE A 267 -9.67 -25.34 10.37
C ILE A 267 -10.14 -24.40 9.26
N TRP A 268 -11.44 -24.08 9.25
CA TRP A 268 -12.09 -23.35 8.18
C TRP A 268 -12.98 -22.26 8.79
N ASN A 269 -13.09 -21.12 8.11
CA ASN A 269 -13.91 -19.99 8.55
C ASN A 269 -15.09 -19.78 7.61
N ARG A 270 -16.28 -20.22 8.00
CA ARG A 270 -17.54 -19.95 7.27
C ARG A 270 -17.97 -18.52 7.46
N TYR A 271 -18.37 -17.82 6.40
CA TYR A 271 -18.77 -16.43 6.47
C TYR A 271 -20.17 -16.18 5.91
N LEU A 272 -20.84 -15.20 6.50
CA LEU A 272 -22.08 -14.61 6.02
C LEU A 272 -21.95 -13.09 6.05
N ILE A 273 -22.19 -12.44 4.93
CA ILE A 273 -22.41 -10.98 4.83
C ILE A 273 -23.89 -10.80 4.50
N ASP A 274 -24.67 -10.30 5.44
CA ASP A 274 -26.09 -10.06 5.19
C ASP A 274 -26.34 -8.77 4.40
N GLU A 275 -27.60 -8.52 4.03
CA GLU A 275 -28.01 -7.34 3.26
C GLU A 275 -27.71 -6.00 3.96
N ASN A 276 -27.52 -6.02 5.28
CA ASN A 276 -27.19 -4.86 6.11
C ASN A 276 -25.68 -4.75 6.39
N TYR A 277 -24.85 -5.56 5.71
CA TYR A 277 -23.41 -5.64 5.91
C TYR A 277 -23.01 -6.03 7.33
N ARG A 278 -23.87 -6.79 8.03
CA ARG A 278 -23.43 -7.52 9.21
C ARG A 278 -22.65 -8.74 8.73
N ILE A 279 -21.37 -8.77 9.06
CA ILE A 279 -20.50 -9.90 8.73
C ILE A 279 -20.47 -10.85 9.92
N THR A 280 -20.62 -12.15 9.66
CA THR A 280 -20.49 -13.19 10.66
C THR A 280 -19.49 -14.23 10.17
N ILE A 281 -18.46 -14.51 10.97
CA ILE A 281 -17.45 -15.52 10.70
C ILE A 281 -17.58 -16.62 11.74
N LYS A 282 -17.80 -17.85 11.30
CA LYS A 282 -17.90 -19.07 12.12
C LYS A 282 -16.68 -19.93 11.88
N LYS A 283 -15.87 -20.12 12.91
CA LYS A 283 -14.71 -21.00 12.87
C LYS A 283 -15.15 -22.43 13.17
N ILE A 284 -14.81 -23.35 12.27
CA ILE A 284 -15.13 -24.77 12.37
C ILE A 284 -13.87 -25.61 12.22
N GLN A 285 -13.83 -26.75 12.89
CA GLN A 285 -12.83 -27.78 12.68
C GLN A 285 -13.49 -28.94 11.93
N SER A 286 -13.01 -29.23 10.73
CA SER A 286 -13.45 -30.40 9.96
C SER A 286 -12.35 -31.46 9.98
N PRO A 287 -12.66 -32.71 10.33
CA PRO A 287 -11.71 -33.81 10.21
C PRO A 287 -11.36 -34.08 8.74
N TYR A 288 -10.15 -34.59 8.48
CA TYR A 288 -9.64 -34.89 7.12
C TYR A 288 -10.56 -35.85 6.36
N ASP A 289 -11.15 -36.79 7.08
CA ASP A 289 -12.06 -37.80 6.56
C ASP A 289 -13.50 -37.36 6.89
N GLY A 290 -14.06 -36.44 6.10
CA GLY A 290 -15.36 -35.77 6.30
C GLY A 290 -16.59 -36.69 6.44
N TYR A 291 -16.38 -38.00 6.39
CA TYR A 291 -17.39 -39.05 6.54
C TYR A 291 -17.34 -39.79 7.89
N LYS A 292 -16.27 -39.63 8.70
CA LYS A 292 -16.09 -40.43 9.94
C LYS A 292 -16.29 -39.68 11.25
N LYS A 293 -16.23 -38.34 11.25
CA LYS A 293 -16.36 -37.51 12.46
C LYS A 293 -17.13 -36.23 12.14
N ALA A 294 -17.92 -35.76 13.10
CA ALA A 294 -18.72 -34.54 12.94
C ALA A 294 -17.82 -33.29 12.94
N THR A 295 -18.17 -32.32 12.09
CA THR A 295 -17.58 -30.97 12.11
C THR A 295 -17.85 -30.31 13.46
N ILE A 296 -16.81 -29.78 14.09
CA ILE A 296 -16.91 -29.14 15.40
C ILE A 296 -16.98 -27.62 15.22
N PHE A 297 -18.02 -27.00 15.76
CA PHE A 297 -18.09 -25.55 15.88
C PHE A 297 -17.14 -25.06 16.98
N LEU A 298 -16.20 -24.19 16.62
CA LEU A 298 -15.22 -23.65 17.55
C LEU A 298 -15.69 -22.32 18.12
N ASN A 299 -15.95 -21.34 17.27
CA ASN A 299 -16.43 -20.03 17.69
C ASN A 299 -17.14 -19.28 16.56
N GLN A 300 -17.76 -18.15 16.92
CA GLN A 300 -18.35 -17.22 15.97
C GLN A 300 -18.01 -15.79 16.39
N THR A 301 -17.58 -14.99 15.43
CA THR A 301 -17.41 -13.55 15.59
C THR A 301 -18.31 -12.82 14.61
N SER A 302 -18.90 -11.71 15.04
CA SER A 302 -19.66 -10.83 14.17
C SER A 302 -19.03 -9.45 14.10
N TYR A 303 -19.17 -8.80 12.96
CA TYR A 303 -18.64 -7.48 12.66
C TYR A 303 -19.72 -6.63 11.98
N ILE A 304 -19.54 -5.32 12.06
CA ILE A 304 -20.28 -4.32 11.27
C ILE A 304 -19.28 -3.36 10.64
N ILE A 305 -19.69 -2.69 9.57
CA ILE A 305 -18.94 -1.58 8.98
C ILE A 305 -19.42 -0.29 9.66
N ASN A 306 -18.51 0.47 10.27
CA ASN A 306 -18.86 1.77 10.85
C ASN A 306 -19.01 2.86 9.76
N GLU A 307 -19.32 4.09 10.17
CA GLU A 307 -19.49 5.22 9.23
C GLU A 307 -18.22 5.62 8.47
N ASN A 308 -17.06 5.31 9.03
CA ASN A 308 -15.75 5.55 8.42
C ASN A 308 -15.28 4.38 7.55
N GLY A 309 -16.09 3.34 7.37
CA GLY A 309 -15.74 2.15 6.59
C GLY A 309 -14.93 1.09 7.34
N ILE A 310 -14.60 1.31 8.62
CA ILE A 310 -13.79 0.38 9.44
C ILE A 310 -14.64 -0.81 9.89
N PHE A 311 -14.06 -2.01 9.86
CA PHE A 311 -14.72 -3.23 10.34
C PHE A 311 -14.61 -3.35 11.86
N VAL A 312 -15.74 -3.22 12.56
CA VAL A 312 -15.78 -3.23 14.03
C VAL A 312 -16.35 -4.54 14.53
N LYS A 313 -15.55 -5.25 15.35
CA LYS A 313 -15.98 -6.47 16.04
C LYS A 313 -17.07 -6.16 17.06
N LEU A 314 -18.20 -6.87 16.95
CA LEU A 314 -19.26 -6.80 17.94
C LEU A 314 -18.87 -7.60 19.19
N LYS A 315 -18.95 -6.96 20.35
CA LYS A 315 -18.84 -7.66 21.64
C LYS A 315 -20.10 -8.49 21.85
N ARG A 316 -19.93 -9.71 22.36
CA ARG A 316 -21.04 -10.60 22.71
C ARG A 316 -21.70 -10.15 24.00
#